data_AF-A0A179S9G5-F1
#
_entry.id   AF-A0A179S9G5-F1
#
_cell.length_a   1.000
_cell.length_b   1.000
_cell.length_c   1.000
_cell.angle_alpha   90.00
_cell.angle_beta   90.00
_cell.angle_gamma   90.00
#
_symmetry.space_group_name_H-M   'P 1'
#
loop_
_entity.id
_entity.type
_entity.pdbx_description
1 polymer ?
#
loop_
_entity_poly.entity_id
_entity_poly.type
_entity_poly.pdbx_seq_one_letter_code
_entity_poly.pdbx_strand_id
1 'polypeptide(L)'
;MLFQPPVFETIFRTPVAHRLVIRGSRSRGAPTDGVCWYHDEFDAAGALVARYETYDETDESGGARCGWRRYDAAGRLVARHEVAMRWSALVALKQSRRGAEIVLQRLCGQPVPPSHTRRGLAA
;
A
#
# COMPACT_ATOMS: atom_id res chain seq x y z
N MET A 1 -16.26 8.95 -12.22
CA MET A 1 -15.70 7.58 -12.20
C MET A 1 -15.63 7.13 -10.75
N LEU A 2 -16.32 6.04 -10.38
CA LEU A 2 -16.17 5.45 -9.05
C LEU A 2 -14.75 4.89 -8.95
N PHE A 3 -13.98 5.37 -7.99
CA PHE A 3 -12.63 4.87 -7.74
C PHE A 3 -12.73 3.39 -7.33
N GLN A 4 -12.32 2.47 -8.21
CA GLN A 4 -12.30 1.05 -7.89
C GLN A 4 -10.90 0.67 -7.38
N PRO A 5 -10.75 0.34 -6.09
CA PRO A 5 -9.46 -0.08 -5.54
C PRO A 5 -9.01 -1.40 -6.19
N PRO A 6 -7.68 -1.69 -6.21
CA PRO A 6 -7.15 -2.98 -6.65
C PRO A 6 -7.74 -4.13 -5.81
N VAL A 7 -7.68 -5.37 -6.33
CA VAL A 7 -8.06 -6.54 -5.51
C VAL A 7 -6.93 -6.79 -4.52
N PHE A 8 -7.17 -6.51 -3.23
CA PHE A 8 -6.15 -6.46 -2.20
C PHE A 8 -5.48 -7.82 -1.96
N GLU A 9 -6.25 -8.90 -1.93
CA GLU A 9 -5.78 -10.27 -1.77
C GLU A 9 -4.79 -10.66 -2.87
N THR A 10 -5.07 -10.20 -4.10
CA THR A 10 -4.26 -10.47 -5.28
C THR A 10 -2.92 -9.73 -5.23
N ILE A 11 -2.93 -8.44 -4.84
CA ILE A 11 -1.69 -7.65 -4.76
C ILE A 11 -0.81 -8.06 -3.57
N PHE A 12 -1.40 -8.50 -2.46
CA PHE A 12 -0.65 -8.94 -1.28
C PHE A 12 -0.18 -10.40 -1.35
N ARG A 13 -0.66 -11.17 -2.34
CA ARG A 13 -0.42 -12.62 -2.45
C ARG A 13 -0.82 -13.35 -1.16
N THR A 14 -1.92 -12.95 -0.54
CA THR A 14 -2.40 -13.52 0.73
C THR A 14 -2.63 -15.03 0.55
N PRO A 15 -2.07 -15.89 1.44
CA PRO A 15 -2.33 -17.32 1.38
C PRO A 15 -3.82 -17.64 1.47
N VAL A 16 -4.29 -18.69 0.76
CA VAL A 16 -5.71 -19.06 0.73
C VAL A 16 -6.28 -19.42 2.11
N ALA A 17 -5.43 -19.91 3.01
CA ALA A 17 -5.81 -20.24 4.39
C ALA A 17 -5.89 -19.01 5.30
N HIS A 18 -5.42 -17.85 4.84
CA HIS A 18 -5.41 -16.62 5.60
C HIS A 18 -6.63 -15.76 5.25
N ARG A 19 -7.06 -14.94 6.21
CA ARG A 19 -8.16 -14.00 6.04
C ARG A 19 -7.65 -12.57 6.04
N LEU A 20 -7.90 -11.85 4.95
CA LEU A 20 -7.67 -10.42 4.87
C LEU A 20 -8.94 -9.66 5.29
N VAL A 21 -8.84 -8.73 6.24
CA VAL A 21 -9.97 -7.96 6.78
C VAL A 21 -9.71 -6.47 6.58
N ILE A 22 -10.67 -5.76 5.99
CA ILE A 22 -10.62 -4.30 5.87
C ILE A 22 -10.82 -3.69 7.26
N ARG A 23 -9.86 -2.88 7.68
CA ARG A 23 -9.90 -2.11 8.92
C ARG A 23 -10.51 -0.72 8.77
N GLY A 24 -10.43 -0.17 7.56
CA GLY A 24 -10.99 1.15 7.26
C GLY A 24 -10.31 1.78 6.05
N SER A 25 -10.77 2.98 5.73
CA SER A 25 -10.16 3.82 4.70
C SER A 25 -10.08 5.27 5.17
N ARG A 26 -9.13 6.01 4.62
CA ARG A 26 -8.95 7.44 4.87
C ARG A 26 -8.79 8.15 3.53
N SER A 27 -9.71 9.04 3.22
CA SER A 27 -9.62 9.94 2.07
C SER A 27 -9.13 11.32 2.50
N ARG A 28 -8.42 12.01 1.62
CA ARG A 28 -7.98 13.40 1.77
C ARG A 28 -8.33 14.18 0.51
N GLY A 29 -8.80 15.41 0.69
CA GLY A 29 -9.07 16.35 -0.40
C GLY A 29 -7.94 17.37 -0.57
N ALA A 30 -7.95 18.08 -1.69
CA ALA A 30 -6.91 19.03 -2.10
C ALA A 30 -6.42 19.98 -0.96
N PRO A 31 -5.12 20.36 -0.93
CA PRO A 31 -4.12 20.19 -2.00
C PRO A 31 -3.46 18.82 -2.07
N THR A 32 -3.62 17.98 -1.04
CA THR A 32 -3.14 16.59 -1.00
C THR A 32 -4.31 15.65 -1.26
N ASP A 33 -4.55 15.30 -2.52
CA ASP A 33 -5.63 14.39 -2.90
C ASP A 33 -5.19 12.93 -2.74
N GLY A 34 -6.04 12.09 -2.17
CA GLY A 34 -5.73 10.66 -2.14
C GLY A 34 -6.58 9.86 -1.19
N VAL A 35 -6.43 8.56 -1.30
CA VAL A 35 -7.16 7.58 -0.49
C VAL A 35 -6.20 6.49 -0.04
N CYS A 36 -6.38 6.08 1.20
CA CYS A 36 -5.62 5.03 1.84
C CYS A 36 -6.57 3.97 2.42
N TRP A 37 -6.25 2.69 2.27
CA TRP A 37 -6.98 1.57 2.85
C TRP A 37 -6.07 0.79 3.79
N TYR A 38 -6.65 0.34 4.90
CA TYR A 38 -5.95 -0.43 5.92
C TYR A 38 -6.55 -1.83 6.01
N HIS A 39 -5.68 -2.84 6.08
CA HIS A 39 -6.09 -4.23 6.20
C HIS A 39 -5.30 -4.96 7.27
N ASP A 40 -5.93 -5.92 7.91
CA ASP A 40 -5.29 -6.89 8.79
C ASP A 40 -5.36 -8.27 8.13
N GLU A 41 -4.26 -9.03 8.19
CA GLU A 41 -4.21 -10.43 7.74
C GLU A 41 -4.10 -11.34 8.95
N PHE A 42 -5.01 -12.31 9.02
CA PHE A 42 -5.05 -13.32 10.05
C PHE A 42 -4.73 -14.69 9.45
N ASP A 43 -3.96 -15.51 10.17
CA ASP A 43 -3.75 -16.90 9.79
C ASP A 43 -5.00 -17.77 10.04
N ALA A 44 -4.90 -19.06 9.72
CA ALA A 44 -5.98 -20.02 9.90
C ALA A 44 -6.41 -20.21 11.37
N ALA A 45 -5.54 -19.89 12.34
CA ALA A 45 -5.84 -19.93 13.76
C ALA A 45 -6.47 -18.61 14.27
N GLY A 46 -6.58 -17.60 13.40
CA GLY A 46 -7.11 -16.28 13.76
C GLY A 46 -6.08 -15.37 14.42
N ALA A 47 -4.79 -15.72 14.39
CA ALA A 47 -3.73 -14.84 14.89
C ALA A 47 -3.38 -13.78 13.82
N LEU A 48 -3.20 -12.53 14.27
CA LEU A 48 -2.77 -11.45 13.39
C LEU A 48 -1.33 -11.68 12.95
N VAL A 49 -1.10 -11.82 11.65
CA VAL A 49 0.24 -12.08 11.08
C VAL A 49 0.82 -10.87 10.35
N ALA A 50 -0.02 -9.99 9.81
CA ALA A 50 0.42 -8.77 9.15
C ALA A 50 -0.66 -7.69 9.10
N ARG A 51 -0.21 -6.46 8.87
CA ARG A 51 -1.07 -5.33 8.53
C ARG A 51 -0.64 -4.74 7.20
N TYR A 52 -1.58 -4.16 6.47
CA TYR A 52 -1.33 -3.54 5.18
C TYR A 52 -1.90 -2.14 5.13
N GLU A 53 -1.20 -1.32 4.39
CA GLU A 53 -1.62 0.01 3.98
C GLU A 53 -1.51 0.07 2.46
N THR A 54 -2.62 0.30 1.76
CA THR A 54 -2.61 0.59 0.31
C THR A 54 -2.96 2.06 0.13
N TYR A 55 -2.28 2.76 -0.76
CA TYR A 55 -2.50 4.18 -1.01
C TYR A 55 -2.54 4.47 -2.51
N ASP A 56 -3.36 5.44 -2.87
CA ASP A 56 -3.35 6.12 -4.16
C ASP A 56 -3.53 7.62 -3.90
N GLU A 57 -2.48 8.40 -4.11
CA GLU A 57 -2.42 9.78 -3.66
C GLU A 57 -1.51 10.65 -4.55
N THR A 58 -1.72 11.96 -4.42
CA THR A 58 -0.86 13.01 -4.94
C THR A 58 -0.28 13.76 -3.75
N ASP A 59 1.04 13.91 -3.72
CA ASP A 59 1.73 14.68 -2.67
C ASP A 59 1.55 16.20 -2.86
N GLU A 60 2.08 16.97 -1.90
CA GLU A 60 1.99 18.44 -1.92
C GLU A 60 2.76 19.08 -3.09
N SER A 61 3.72 18.36 -3.68
CA SER A 61 4.48 18.79 -4.87
C SER A 61 3.79 18.40 -6.18
N GLY A 62 2.60 17.79 -6.12
CA GLY A 62 1.89 17.25 -7.29
C GLY A 62 2.38 15.88 -7.74
N GLY A 63 3.29 15.25 -6.99
CA GLY A 63 3.81 13.91 -7.26
C GLY A 63 2.76 12.84 -7.02
N ALA A 64 2.33 12.16 -8.08
CA ALA A 64 1.38 11.06 -8.01
C ALA A 64 2.07 9.75 -7.64
N ARG A 65 1.47 9.00 -6.72
CA ARG A 65 1.94 7.66 -6.34
C ARG A 65 0.81 6.73 -5.94
N CYS A 66 0.98 5.46 -6.25
CA CYS A 66 0.16 4.40 -5.70
C CYS A 66 1.05 3.22 -5.27
N GLY A 67 0.57 2.45 -4.30
CA GLY A 67 1.37 1.36 -3.77
C GLY A 67 0.79 0.77 -2.50
N TRP A 68 1.61 -0.02 -1.84
CA TRP A 68 1.27 -0.60 -0.55
C TRP A 68 2.49 -0.77 0.36
N ARG A 69 2.22 -0.92 1.65
CA ARG A 69 3.16 -1.25 2.71
C ARG A 69 2.61 -2.43 3.49
N ARG A 70 3.47 -3.38 3.81
CA ARG A 70 3.18 -4.51 4.70
C ARG A 70 3.96 -4.32 5.99
N TYR A 71 3.26 -4.44 7.10
CA TYR A 71 3.80 -4.43 8.45
C TYR A 71 3.62 -5.81 9.08
N ASP A 72 4.52 -6.20 9.96
CA ASP A 72 4.32 -7.40 10.78
C ASP A 72 3.26 -7.16 11.88
N ALA A 73 2.98 -8.20 12.68
CA ALA A 73 2.04 -8.14 13.79
C ALA A 73 2.44 -7.09 14.87
N ALA A 74 3.73 -6.76 14.99
CA ALA A 74 4.23 -5.72 15.89
C ALA A 74 4.16 -4.31 15.28
N GLY A 75 3.76 -4.18 14.01
CA GLY A 75 3.66 -2.90 13.31
C GLY A 75 4.98 -2.45 12.66
N ARG A 76 5.99 -3.31 12.56
CA ARG A 76 7.26 -3.00 11.88
C ARG A 76 7.09 -3.19 10.39
N LEU A 77 7.57 -2.23 9.58
CA LEU A 77 7.52 -2.32 8.13
C LEU A 77 8.41 -3.47 7.63
N VAL A 78 7.83 -4.46 6.95
CA VAL A 78 8.54 -5.63 6.42
C VAL A 78 8.70 -5.60 4.91
N ALA A 79 7.78 -4.95 4.19
CA ALA A 79 7.84 -4.81 2.74
C ALA A 79 7.05 -3.59 2.28
N ARG A 80 7.40 -3.06 1.11
CA ARG A 80 6.63 -2.03 0.42
C ARG A 80 6.82 -2.14 -1.08
N HIS A 81 5.84 -1.68 -1.82
CA HIS A 81 5.95 -1.50 -3.26
C HIS A 81 5.24 -0.21 -3.66
N GLU A 82 5.89 0.60 -4.49
CA GLU A 82 5.38 1.91 -4.91
C GLU A 82 5.62 2.08 -6.41
N VAL A 83 4.65 2.73 -7.07
CA VAL A 83 4.72 3.16 -8.46
C VAL A 83 4.47 4.66 -8.49
N ALA A 84 5.36 5.40 -9.17
CA ALA A 84 5.32 6.85 -9.30
C ALA A 84 4.25 7.34 -10.30
N MET A 85 3.01 6.86 -10.14
CA MET A 85 1.80 7.35 -10.81
C MET A 85 0.57 6.93 -10.02
N ARG A 86 -0.58 7.57 -10.30
CA ARG A 86 -1.86 7.14 -9.72
C ARG A 86 -2.28 5.77 -10.22
N TRP A 87 -3.08 5.06 -9.44
CA TRP A 87 -3.68 3.78 -9.81
C TRP A 87 -4.41 3.85 -11.15
N SER A 88 -5.20 4.89 -11.38
CA SER A 88 -5.92 5.10 -12.63
C SER A 88 -4.98 5.24 -13.85
N ALA A 89 -3.88 5.96 -13.68
CA ALA A 89 -2.85 6.10 -14.72
C ALA A 89 -2.13 4.77 -14.99
N LEU A 90 -1.85 3.98 -13.95
CA LEU A 90 -1.27 2.65 -14.09
C LEU A 90 -2.19 1.68 -14.84
N VAL A 91 -3.49 1.70 -14.53
CA VAL A 91 -4.50 0.90 -15.25
C VAL A 91 -4.56 1.29 -16.72
N ALA A 92 -4.55 2.59 -17.03
CA ALA A 92 -4.53 3.08 -18.41
C ALA A 92 -3.26 2.62 -19.15
N LEU A 93 -2.09 2.76 -18.52
CA LEU A 93 -0.81 2.34 -19.10
C LEU A 93 -0.76 0.84 -19.42
N LYS A 94 -1.30 0.01 -18.52
CA LYS A 94 -1.34 -1.46 -18.71
C LYS A 94 -2.53 -1.93 -19.54
N GLN A 95 -3.40 -1.00 -19.97
CA GLN A 95 -4.62 -1.26 -20.72
C GLN A 95 -5.54 -2.31 -20.07
N SER A 96 -5.32 -2.59 -18.78
CA SER A 96 -6.01 -3.63 -18.05
C SER A 96 -5.76 -3.47 -16.55
N ARG A 97 -6.81 -3.72 -15.76
CA ARG A 97 -6.73 -3.73 -14.31
C ARG A 97 -5.81 -4.85 -13.81
N ARG A 98 -5.95 -6.05 -14.38
CA ARG A 98 -5.11 -7.21 -14.04
C ARG A 98 -3.62 -6.93 -14.31
N GLY A 99 -3.30 -6.25 -15.42
CA GLY A 99 -1.92 -5.84 -15.72
C GLY A 99 -1.36 -4.87 -14.68
N ALA A 100 -2.17 -3.92 -14.20
CA ALA A 100 -1.79 -3.00 -13.12
C ALA A 100 -1.61 -3.74 -11.78
N GLU A 101 -2.48 -4.69 -11.44
CA GLU A 101 -2.34 -5.54 -10.24
C GLU A 101 -1.04 -6.35 -10.27
N ILE A 102 -0.64 -6.90 -11.43
CA ILE A 102 0.64 -7.62 -11.60
C ILE A 102 1.84 -6.71 -11.34
N VAL A 103 1.77 -5.42 -11.71
CA VAL A 103 2.82 -4.46 -11.36
C VAL A 103 2.89 -4.30 -9.84
N LEU A 104 1.75 -4.10 -9.18
CA LEU A 104 1.68 -3.95 -7.73
C LEU A 104 2.07 -5.21 -6.95
N GLN A 105 1.99 -6.40 -7.55
CA GLN A 105 2.40 -7.66 -6.92
C GLN A 105 3.92 -7.82 -6.75
N ARG A 106 4.76 -6.97 -7.36
CA ARG A 106 6.20 -7.15 -7.32
C ARG A 106 6.76 -6.89 -5.92
N LEU A 107 7.14 -7.97 -5.24
CA LEU A 107 8.04 -7.96 -4.08
C LEU A 107 9.44 -7.54 -4.54
N CYS A 108 9.65 -6.26 -4.84
CA CYS A 108 11.01 -5.72 -4.77
C CYS A 108 11.35 -5.62 -3.29
N GLY A 109 12.09 -6.61 -2.80
CA GLY A 109 12.86 -6.49 -1.57
C GLY A 109 13.89 -5.39 -1.74
N GLN A 110 13.46 -4.14 -1.67
CA GLN A 110 14.37 -3.06 -1.34
C GLN A 110 14.45 -3.05 0.18
N PRO A 111 15.63 -3.35 0.77
CA PRO A 111 15.83 -3.15 2.19
C PRO A 111 15.47 -1.69 2.49
N VAL A 112 14.54 -1.49 3.42
CA VAL A 112 14.17 -0.16 3.89
C VAL A 112 15.44 0.44 4.49
N PRO A 113 16.05 1.50 3.92
CA PRO A 113 17.13 2.17 4.62
C PRO A 113 16.57 2.72 5.94
N PRO A 114 17.30 2.61 7.05
CA PRO A 114 16.82 3.10 8.33
C PRO A 114 16.46 4.57 8.19
N SER A 115 15.23 4.91 8.56
CA SER A 115 14.74 6.27 8.67
C SER A 115 15.73 7.04 9.54
N HIS A 116 16.50 7.95 8.94
CA HIS A 116 17.40 8.82 9.69
C HIS A 116 16.55 9.60 10.70
N THR A 117 16.66 9.19 11.97
CA THR A 117 16.14 9.93 13.10
C THR A 117 16.82 11.29 13.07
N ARG A 118 16.03 12.35 12.90
CA ARG A 118 16.48 13.74 12.89
C ARG A 118 17.19 13.98 14.23
N ARG A 119 18.52 14.02 14.19
CA ARG A 119 19.37 14.33 15.34
C ARG A 119 18.99 15.75 15.78
N GLY A 120 18.52 15.88 17.01
CA GLY A 120 18.27 17.18 17.62
C GLY A 120 19.55 18.00 17.59
N LEU A 121 19.47 19.21 17.03
CA LEU A 121 20.45 20.26 17.25
C LEU A 121 20.00 21.00 18.51
N ALA A 122 20.71 20.71 19.60
CA ALA A 122 20.83 21.61 20.74
C ALA A 122 22.28 22.08 20.75
N ALA A 123 22.47 23.36 20.45
CA ALA A 123 23.58 24.21 20.90
C ALA A 123 23.15 25.66 20.67
#